data_AF-A0A660ZT34-F1
#
_entry.id   AF-A0A660ZT34-F1
#
_cell.length_a   1.000
_cell.length_b   1.000
_cell.length_c   1.000
_cell.angle_alpha   90.00
_cell.angle_beta   90.00
_cell.angle_gamma   90.00
#
_symmetry.space_group_name_H-M   'P 1'
#
loop_
_entity.id
_entity.type
_entity.pdbx_description
1 polymer ?
#
loop_
_entity_poly.entity_id
_entity_poly.type
_entity_poly.pdbx_seq_one_letter_code
_entity_poly.pdbx_strand_id
1 'polypeptide(L)'
;MIELERAPAQGIVPGYRWRQGDALSAIGSTPLRDILDFYYLGEESGAVDVVVVSTDQAHQSFTVQTDDLTTLAETFRPMEFKTCAARCIFCFIDQNPEGMRENI
;
A
#
# COMPACT_ATOMS: atom_id res chain seq x y z
N MET A 1 2.88 3.22 -7.09
CA MET A 1 2.98 3.92 -5.80
C MET A 1 1.72 3.63 -5.00
N ILE A 2 1.83 3.59 -3.68
CA ILE A 2 0.71 3.30 -2.78
C ILE A 2 0.46 4.56 -1.95
N GLU A 3 -0.73 5.12 -2.06
CA GLU A 3 -1.11 6.35 -1.35
C GLU A 3 -1.56 6.06 0.09
N LEU A 4 -1.18 6.95 0.99
CA LEU A 4 -1.65 6.93 2.37
C LEU A 4 -3.05 7.57 2.45
N GLU A 5 -3.99 6.84 3.06
CA GLU A 5 -5.31 7.35 3.42
C GLU A 5 -5.24 8.34 4.60
N ARG A 6 -4.30 8.10 5.53
CA ARG A 6 -4.04 8.93 6.71
C ARG A 6 -2.55 8.98 7.02
N ALA A 7 -2.09 10.00 7.74
CA ALA A 7 -0.71 10.01 8.22
C ALA A 7 -0.50 8.97 9.36
N PRO A 8 0.63 8.24 9.40
CA PRO A 8 0.98 7.37 10.51
C PRO A 8 1.10 8.13 11.84
N ALA A 9 0.66 7.50 12.92
CA ALA A 9 0.70 8.07 14.27
C ALA A 9 2.12 8.19 14.85
N GLN A 10 3.07 7.40 14.33
CA GLN A 10 4.46 7.34 14.76
C GLN A 10 5.42 7.58 13.58
N GLY A 11 6.59 8.15 13.87
CA GLY A 11 7.61 8.51 12.89
C GLY A 11 8.32 7.27 12.34
N ILE A 12 7.66 6.56 11.43
CA ILE A 12 8.16 5.34 10.76
C ILE A 12 9.41 5.61 9.93
N VAL A 13 9.43 6.79 9.28
CA VAL A 13 10.59 7.28 8.55
C VAL A 13 11.22 8.38 9.40
N PRO A 14 12.43 8.17 9.97
CA PRO A 14 13.11 9.18 10.75
C PRO A 14 13.30 10.47 9.94
N GLY A 15 12.85 11.60 10.50
CA GLY A 15 13.02 12.92 9.88
C GLY A 15 12.01 13.28 8.78
N TYR A 16 11.11 12.38 8.40
CA TYR A 16 10.01 12.70 7.48
C TYR A 16 8.71 13.03 8.23
N ARG A 17 8.06 14.13 7.85
CA ARG A 17 6.77 14.53 8.39
C ARG A 17 5.67 14.12 7.42
N TRP A 18 5.02 13.00 7.74
CA TRP A 18 3.93 12.45 6.93
C TRP A 18 2.69 13.34 6.91
N ARG A 19 2.04 13.36 5.74
CA ARG A 19 0.73 13.97 5.52
C ARG A 19 -0.20 12.98 4.80
N GLN A 20 -1.50 13.22 4.92
CA GLN A 20 -2.48 12.52 4.11
C GLN A 20 -2.21 12.78 2.63
N GLY A 21 -2.29 11.74 1.79
CA GLY A 21 -2.02 11.82 0.36
C GLY A 21 -0.54 11.71 -0.02
N ASP A 22 0.38 11.66 0.94
CA ASP A 22 1.73 11.17 0.66
C ASP A 22 1.66 9.70 0.21
N ALA A 23 2.71 9.21 -0.44
CA ALA A 23 2.73 7.87 -1.00
C ALA A 23 4.10 7.22 -0.88
N LEU A 24 4.12 5.89 -0.97
CA LEU A 24 5.34 5.10 -1.09
C LEU A 24 5.47 4.61 -2.54
N SER A 25 6.58 4.90 -3.22
CA SER A 25 6.77 4.53 -4.63
C SER A 25 7.69 3.33 -4.85
N ALA A 26 8.62 3.05 -3.93
CA ALA A 26 9.58 1.95 -4.06
C ALA A 26 10.11 1.48 -2.70
N ILE A 27 10.52 0.21 -2.64
CA ILE A 27 11.33 -0.39 -1.57
C ILE A 27 12.59 -0.98 -2.23
N GLY A 28 13.76 -0.59 -1.74
CA GLY A 28 15.06 -0.83 -2.36
C GLY A 28 15.11 -0.26 -3.78
N SER A 29 15.40 -1.13 -4.74
CA SER A 29 15.39 -0.81 -6.18
C SER A 29 14.08 -1.17 -6.88
N THR A 30 13.09 -1.69 -6.14
CA THR A 30 11.86 -2.25 -6.71
C THR A 30 10.69 -1.26 -6.56
N PRO A 31 10.06 -0.84 -7.68
CA PRO A 31 8.87 -0.01 -7.64
C PRO A 31 7.66 -0.75 -7.05
N LEU A 32 6.86 -0.07 -6.24
CA LEU A 32 5.62 -0.58 -5.68
C LEU A 32 4.45 -0.32 -6.63
N ARG A 33 3.70 -1.36 -6.99
CA ARG A 33 2.47 -1.25 -7.80
C ARG A 33 1.23 -1.32 -6.94
N ASP A 34 1.23 -2.20 -5.95
CA ASP A 34 0.13 -2.38 -5.00
C ASP A 34 0.63 -2.80 -3.61
N ILE A 35 -0.32 -2.97 -2.68
CA ILE A 35 -0.07 -3.37 -1.29
C ILE A 35 0.61 -4.75 -1.18
N LEU A 36 0.45 -5.63 -2.17
CA LEU A 36 1.07 -6.96 -2.13
C LEU A 36 2.58 -6.86 -2.36
N ASP A 37 2.99 -5.99 -3.28
CA ASP A 37 4.41 -5.68 -3.46
C ASP A 37 5.03 -5.15 -2.16
N PHE A 38 4.29 -4.30 -1.43
CA PHE A 38 4.73 -3.78 -0.13
C PHE A 38 4.94 -4.90 0.90
N TYR A 39 3.96 -5.80 1.05
CA TYR A 39 4.09 -6.92 2.00
C TYR A 39 5.23 -7.87 1.62
N TYR A 40 5.38 -8.18 0.33
CA TYR A 40 6.43 -9.07 -0.15
C TYR A 40 7.84 -8.49 0.08
N LEU A 41 8.03 -7.21 -0.23
CA LEU A 41 9.34 -6.55 -0.10
C LEU A 41 9.65 -6.15 1.35
N GLY A 42 8.64 -6.00 2.20
CA GLY A 42 8.78 -5.67 3.62
C GLY A 42 9.02 -6.88 4.54
N GLU A 43 8.98 -8.12 4.01
CA GLU A 43 9.16 -9.34 4.80
C GLU A 43 10.62 -9.60 5.19
N GLU A 44 11.58 -9.14 4.38
CA GLU A 44 13.01 -9.33 4.63
C GLU A 44 13.46 -8.53 5.86
N SER A 45 13.97 -9.21 6.90
CA SER A 45 14.37 -8.53 8.14
C SER A 45 15.64 -7.70 7.94
N GLY A 46 15.59 -6.40 8.24
CA GLY A 46 16.77 -5.54 8.27
C GLY A 46 16.50 -4.07 7.94
N ALA A 47 17.53 -3.39 7.42
CA ALA A 47 17.44 -2.02 6.95
C ALA A 47 17.19 -2.01 5.43
N VAL A 48 16.19 -1.26 4.98
CA VAL A 48 15.87 -1.10 3.56
C VAL A 48 15.63 0.36 3.22
N ASP A 49 15.99 0.75 2.00
CA ASP A 49 15.68 2.08 1.48
C ASP A 49 14.24 2.13 0.97
N VAL A 50 13.52 3.19 1.28
CA VAL A 50 12.17 3.43 0.77
C VAL A 50 12.10 4.80 0.12
N VAL A 51 11.27 4.93 -0.92
CA VAL A 51 11.05 6.20 -1.62
C VAL A 51 9.68 6.74 -1.27
N VAL A 52 9.66 7.84 -0.53
CA VAL A 52 8.45 8.58 -0.19
C VAL A 52 8.22 9.65 -1.26
N VAL A 53 6.98 9.77 -1.69
CA VAL A 53 6.49 10.81 -2.61
C VAL A 53 5.55 11.71 -1.83
N SER A 54 5.93 12.97 -1.68
CA SER A 54 5.05 13.94 -1.03
C SER A 54 3.88 14.32 -1.93
N THR A 55 2.85 14.90 -1.33
CA THR A 55 1.74 15.55 -2.06
C THR A 55 2.20 16.57 -3.13
N ASP A 56 3.37 17.19 -2.96
CA ASP A 56 3.99 18.12 -3.92
C ASP A 56 4.80 17.41 -5.03
N GLN A 57 4.68 16.08 -5.16
CA GLN A 57 5.43 15.25 -6.11
C GLN A 57 6.95 15.24 -5.90
N ALA A 58 7.42 15.59 -4.69
CA ALA A 58 8.84 15.48 -4.35
C ALA A 58 9.16 14.04 -3.95
N HIS A 59 10.22 13.48 -4.53
CA HIS A 59 10.71 12.13 -4.21
C HIS A 59 11.89 12.21 -3.25
N GLN A 60 11.81 11.48 -2.14
CA GLN A 60 12.85 11.42 -1.12
C GLN A 60 13.09 9.98 -0.68
N SER A 61 14.36 9.57 -0.63
CA SER A 61 14.75 8.23 -0.18
C SER A 61 15.16 8.25 1.28
N PHE A 62 14.74 7.22 2.03
CA PHE A 62 15.05 7.06 3.44
C PHE A 62 15.36 5.59 3.76
N THR A 63 16.37 5.36 4.58
CA THR A 63 16.64 4.03 5.13
C THR A 63 15.81 3.82 6.39
N VAL A 64 15.02 2.74 6.42
CA VAL A 64 14.14 2.36 7.55
C VAL A 64 14.36 0.91 7.95
N GLN A 65 13.98 0.54 9.17
CA GLN A 65 13.90 -0.87 9.53
C GLN A 65 12.61 -1.47 8.99
N THR A 66 12.67 -2.72 8.54
CA THR A 66 11.49 -3.44 8.02
C THR A 66 10.41 -3.64 9.08
N ASP A 67 10.79 -3.72 10.36
CA ASP A 67 9.86 -3.78 11.48
C ASP A 67 8.95 -2.53 11.55
N ASP A 68 9.47 -1.35 11.16
CA ASP A 68 8.71 -0.10 11.14
C ASP A 68 7.69 -0.05 9.99
N LEU A 69 7.94 -0.79 8.90
CA LEU A 69 7.05 -0.85 7.73
C LEU A 69 5.69 -1.46 8.07
N THR A 70 5.63 -2.40 9.01
CA THR A 70 4.37 -3.05 9.41
C THR A 70 3.33 -2.03 9.87
N THR A 71 3.75 -0.99 10.60
CA THR A 71 2.85 0.08 11.04
C THR A 71 2.39 0.95 9.86
N LEU A 72 3.23 1.11 8.83
CA LEU A 72 2.89 1.91 7.64
C LEU A 72 1.76 1.25 6.84
N ALA A 73 1.71 -0.08 6.84
CA ALA A 73 0.69 -0.85 6.15
C ALA A 73 -0.74 -0.42 6.52
N GLU A 74 -0.97 -0.09 7.80
CA GLU A 74 -2.28 0.30 8.34
C GLU A 74 -2.78 1.67 7.86
N THR A 75 -1.90 2.44 7.22
CA THR A 75 -2.19 3.82 6.80
C THR A 75 -2.49 3.95 5.32
N PHE A 76 -2.20 2.91 4.52
CA PHE A 76 -2.47 2.91 3.10
C PHE A 76 -3.97 2.84 2.82
N ARG A 77 -4.37 3.42 1.68
CA ARG A 77 -5.73 3.20 1.19
C ARG A 77 -5.99 1.71 0.99
N PRO A 78 -7.21 1.24 1.32
CA PRO A 78 -7.65 -0.10 0.96
C PRO A 78 -7.46 -0.33 -0.54
N MET A 79 -7.01 -1.52 -0.91
CA MET A 79 -7.00 -1.90 -2.32
C MET A 79 -8.44 -1.97 -2.83
N GLU A 80 -8.68 -1.43 -4.02
CA GLU A 80 -9.95 -1.68 -4.69
C GLU A 80 -10.00 -3.14 -5.15
N PHE A 81 -11.16 -3.78 -4.94
CA PHE A 81 -11.38 -5.11 -5.48
C PHE A 81 -11.32 -5.05 -7.00
N LYS A 82 -10.39 -5.81 -7.59
CA LYS A 82 -10.31 -5.93 -9.05
C LYS A 82 -11.51 -6.76 -9.53
N THR A 83 -12.30 -6.20 -10.43
CA THR A 83 -13.36 -6.94 -11.13
C THR A 83 -12.74 -7.84 -12.20
N CYS A 84 -13.28 -9.03 -12.40
CA CYS A 84 -12.77 -9.95 -13.42
C CYS A 84 -13.13 -9.41 -14.82
N ALA A 85 -12.15 -9.28 -15.71
CA ALA A 85 -12.41 -8.88 -17.09
C ALA A 85 -13.15 -9.99 -17.89
N ALA A 86 -13.07 -11.24 -17.42
CA ALA A 86 -13.81 -12.34 -18.00
C ALA A 86 -15.27 -12.25 -17.54
N ARG A 87 -16.15 -11.79 -18.44
CA ARG A 87 -17.60 -11.67 -18.24
C ARG A 87 -18.30 -13.04 -18.23
N CYS A 88 -17.83 -13.93 -17.37
CA CYS A 88 -18.29 -15.31 -17.27
C CYS A 88 -19.63 -15.38 -16.54
N ILE A 89 -20.54 -16.22 -17.03
CA ILE A 89 -21.83 -16.53 -16.38
C ILE A 89 -21.65 -17.19 -14.98
N PHE A 90 -20.48 -17.74 -14.69
CA PHE A 90 -20.13 -18.32 -13.38
C PHE A 90 -19.09 -17.47 -12.61
N CYS A 91 -19.08 -16.15 -12.80
CA CYS A 91 -18.10 -15.28 -12.15
C CYS A 91 -18.36 -15.15 -10.64
N PHE A 92 -17.54 -15.77 -9.80
CA PHE A 92 -17.63 -15.63 -8.34
C PHE A 92 -17.21 -14.25 -7.81
N ILE A 93 -16.68 -13.37 -8.66
CA ILE A 93 -16.36 -11.97 -8.31
C ILE A 93 -17.57 -11.07 -8.53
N ASP A 94 -18.26 -11.16 -9.67
CA ASP A 94 -19.34 -10.23 -10.06
C ASP A 94 -20.75 -10.81 -9.92
N GLN A 95 -20.92 -12.13 -9.95
CA GLN A 95 -22.23 -12.78 -9.81
C GLN A 95 -22.40 -13.29 -8.38
N ASN A 96 -22.96 -12.44 -7.53
CA ASN A 96 -23.50 -12.88 -6.25
C ASN A 96 -25.02 -13.05 -6.40
N PRO A 97 -25.56 -14.28 -6.37
CA PRO A 97 -27.01 -14.47 -6.46
C PRO A 97 -27.73 -13.71 -5.34
N GLU A 98 -28.93 -13.21 -5.65
CA GLU A 98 -29.75 -12.47 -4.69
C GLU A 98 -29.93 -13.29 -3.39
N GLY A 99 -29.64 -12.66 -2.25
CA GLY A 99 -29.72 -13.30 -0.93
C GLY A 99 -28.52 -14.17 -0.52
N MET A 100 -27.47 -14.31 -1.35
CA MET A 100 -26.28 -15.09 -0.98
C MET A 100 -25.22 -14.29 -0.21
N ARG A 101 -25.12 -12.97 -0.42
CA ARG A 101 -24.36 -12.05 0.46
C ARG A 101 -25.00 -10.68 0.51
N GLU A 102 -25.26 -10.18 1.71
CA GLU A 102 -26.00 -8.93 1.96
C GLU A 102 -25.12 -7.67 1.92
N ASN A 103 -23.80 -7.82 1.99
CA ASN A 103 -22.83 -6.72 2.24
C ASN A 103 -21.76 -6.57 1.13
N ILE A 104 -22.10 -6.88 -0.13
CA ILE A 104 -21.28 -6.52 -1.30
C ILE A 104 -22.09 -5.61 -2.21
#